data_AF-A0A2S5GG64-F1
#
_entry.id   AF-A0A2S5GG64-F1
#
_cell.length_a   1.000
_cell.length_b   1.000
_cell.length_c   1.000
_cell.angle_alpha   90.00
_cell.angle_beta   90.00
_cell.angle_gamma   90.00
#
_symmetry.space_group_name_H-M   'P 1'
#
loop_
_entity.id
_entity.type
_entity.pdbx_description
1 polymer ?
#
loop_
_entity_poly.entity_id
_entity_poly.type
_entity_poly.pdbx_seq_one_letter_code
_entity_poly.pdbx_strand_id
1 'polypeptide(L)'
;MIFHKYYSLDFVMKMRLRQMSRLLLEALLKQQKEEAYQLYLALRPNMTEENYQTFDEFYEPLINNEEVENKTSGEILSEVKDLLNSHTWR
;
A
#
# COMPACT_ATOMS: atom_id res chain seq x y z
N MET A 1 -11.00 8.23 7.26
CA MET A 1 -9.65 8.82 7.48
C MET A 1 -8.81 7.78 8.22
N ILE A 2 -7.69 7.36 7.62
CA ILE A 2 -6.88 6.17 8.04
C ILE A 2 -6.48 6.23 9.53
N PHE A 3 -6.26 7.43 10.06
CA PHE A 3 -5.91 7.62 11.47
C PHE A 3 -6.93 7.10 12.46
N HIS A 4 -8.23 7.33 12.26
CA HIS A 4 -9.26 6.99 13.26
C HIS A 4 -9.29 5.49 13.62
N LYS A 5 -8.90 4.62 12.68
CA LYS A 5 -8.87 3.17 12.88
C LYS A 5 -7.69 2.70 13.74
N TYR A 6 -6.60 3.48 13.80
CA TYR A 6 -5.34 3.07 14.42
C TYR A 6 -4.86 4.00 15.54
N TYR A 7 -5.30 5.27 15.56
CA TYR A 7 -4.86 6.32 16.50
C TYR A 7 -5.98 7.35 16.76
N SER A 8 -5.97 7.99 17.93
CA SER A 8 -6.90 9.09 18.21
C SER A 8 -6.45 10.39 17.53
N LEU A 9 -7.41 11.16 16.99
CA LEU A 9 -7.12 12.44 16.33
C LEU A 9 -6.42 13.43 17.26
N ASP A 10 -6.81 13.45 18.54
CA ASP A 10 -6.17 14.31 19.56
C ASP A 10 -4.71 13.97 19.82
N PHE A 11 -4.34 12.69 19.68
CA PHE A 11 -2.96 12.25 19.81
C PHE A 11 -2.13 12.70 18.61
N VAL A 12 -2.67 12.52 17.41
CA VAL A 12 -1.99 12.86 16.14
C VAL A 12 -1.81 14.38 16.01
N MET A 13 -2.81 15.18 16.40
CA MET A 13 -2.77 16.65 16.32
C MET A 13 -1.77 17.31 17.27
N LYS A 14 -1.34 16.61 18.33
CA LYS A 14 -0.35 17.10 19.30
C LYS A 14 1.10 16.76 18.92
N MET A 15 1.30 16.01 17.83
CA MET A 15 2.63 15.52 17.43
C MET A 15 3.34 16.44 16.46
N ARG A 16 4.68 16.38 16.48
CA ARG A 16 5.52 17.07 15.49
C ARG A 16 5.32 16.43 14.12
N LEU A 17 5.42 17.24 13.05
CA LEU A 17 5.18 16.83 11.67
C LEU A 17 5.92 15.53 11.27
N ARG A 18 7.18 15.38 11.70
CA ARG A 18 8.02 14.19 11.43
C ARG A 18 7.50 12.91 12.10
N GLN A 19 6.87 13.04 13.27
CA GLN A 19 6.29 11.89 13.96
C GLN A 19 4.94 11.52 13.34
N MET A 20 4.16 12.52 12.93
CA MET A 20 2.90 12.32 12.20
C MET A 20 3.14 11.59 10.87
N SER A 21 4.16 11.98 10.09
CA SER A 21 4.50 11.32 8.84
C SER A 21 4.91 9.86 9.03
N ARG A 22 5.62 9.54 10.11
CA ARG A 22 5.98 8.15 10.44
C ARG A 22 4.74 7.32 10.78
N LEU A 23 3.84 7.86 11.60
CA LEU A 23 2.59 7.17 11.95
C LEU A 23 1.68 6.96 10.75
N LEU A 24 1.67 7.88 9.79
CA LEU A 24 0.97 7.72 8.52
C LEU A 24 1.49 6.54 7.72
N LEU A 25 2.81 6.48 7.55
CA LEU A 25 3.46 5.37 6.84
C LEU A 25 3.18 4.04 7.53
N GLU A 26 3.33 3.98 8.86
CA GLU A 26 3.01 2.78 9.64
C GLU A 26 1.53 2.37 9.48
N ALA A 27 0.60 3.32 9.47
CA ALA A 27 -0.82 3.04 9.30
C ALA A 27 -1.16 2.57 7.87
N LEU A 28 -0.52 3.15 6.86
CA LEU A 28 -0.65 2.72 5.46
C LEU A 28 -0.13 1.30 5.26
N LEU A 29 1.04 0.97 5.80
CA LEU A 29 1.61 -0.38 5.73
C LEU A 29 0.71 -1.40 6.42
N LYS A 30 0.15 -1.06 7.60
CA LYS A 30 -0.83 -1.91 8.29
C LYS A 30 -2.10 -2.13 7.47
N GLN A 31 -2.59 -1.09 6.79
CA GLN A 31 -3.76 -1.20 5.94
C GLN A 31 -3.48 -2.10 4.72
N GLN A 32 -2.36 -1.92 4.04
CA GLN A 32 -1.98 -2.78 2.91
C GLN A 32 -1.83 -4.24 3.32
N LYS A 33 -1.23 -4.50 4.49
CA LYS A 33 -1.13 -5.86 5.04
C LYS A 33 -2.51 -6.48 5.33
N GLU A 34 -3.43 -5.69 5.86
CA GLU A 34 -4.81 -6.13 6.09
C GLU A 34 -5.53 -6.45 4.78
N GLU A 35 -5.40 -5.61 3.76
CA GLU A 35 -5.99 -5.83 2.43
C GLU A 35 -5.43 -7.10 1.78
N ALA A 36 -4.10 -7.31 1.85
CA ALA A 36 -3.46 -8.54 1.40
C ALA A 36 -3.98 -9.77 2.16
N TYR A 37 -4.19 -9.65 3.48
CA TYR A 37 -4.74 -10.74 4.28
C TYR A 37 -6.18 -11.08 3.91
N GLN A 38 -7.02 -10.09 3.62
CA GLN A 38 -8.38 -10.32 3.13
C GLN A 38 -8.39 -11.04 1.77
N LEU A 39 -7.47 -10.67 0.86
CA LEU A 39 -7.28 -11.37 -0.41
C LEU A 39 -6.83 -12.82 -0.21
N TYR A 40 -5.88 -13.04 0.69
CA TYR A 40 -5.44 -14.38 1.06
C TYR A 40 -6.59 -15.25 1.60
N LEU A 41 -7.41 -14.70 2.49
CA LEU A 41 -8.60 -15.38 3.01
C LEU A 41 -9.62 -15.69 1.93
N ALA A 42 -9.78 -14.81 0.94
CA ALA A 42 -10.67 -15.05 -0.20
C ALA A 42 -10.18 -16.18 -1.12
N LEU A 43 -8.85 -16.41 -1.18
CA LEU A 43 -8.24 -17.51 -1.93
C LEU A 43 -8.30 -18.85 -1.18
N ARG A 44 -8.33 -18.81 0.16
CA ARG A 44 -8.30 -19.99 1.04
C ARG A 44 -9.32 -21.09 0.70
N PRO A 45 -10.58 -20.81 0.32
CA PRO A 45 -11.55 -21.84 -0.05
C PRO A 45 -11.14 -22.68 -1.26
N ASN A 46 -10.26 -22.15 -2.12
CA ASN A 46 -9.74 -22.82 -3.31
C ASN A 46 -8.35 -23.44 -3.08
N MET A 47 -7.86 -23.41 -1.83
CA MET A 47 -6.60 -24.06 -1.46
C MET A 47 -6.82 -25.55 -1.24
N THR A 48 -5.89 -26.31 -1.76
CA THR A 48 -5.74 -27.76 -1.75
C THR A 48 -4.34 -28.08 -1.24
N GLU A 49 -4.06 -29.35 -0.95
CA GLU A 49 -2.72 -29.76 -0.49
C GLU A 49 -1.61 -29.42 -1.51
N GLU A 50 -1.94 -29.38 -2.80
CA GLU A 50 -0.99 -29.13 -3.89
C GLU A 50 -0.65 -27.65 -4.11
N ASN A 51 -1.55 -26.73 -3.75
CA ASN A 51 -1.41 -25.28 -3.95
C ASN A 51 -1.54 -24.49 -2.63
N TYR A 52 -1.39 -25.18 -1.50
CA TYR A 52 -1.36 -24.55 -0.19
C TYR A 52 -0.16 -23.60 -0.12
N GLN A 53 -0.44 -22.38 0.31
CA GLN A 53 0.57 -21.38 0.61
C GLN A 53 0.20 -20.73 1.94
N THR A 54 1.21 -20.46 2.76
CA THR A 54 1.06 -19.64 3.96
C THR A 54 0.83 -18.18 3.59
N PHE A 55 0.36 -17.38 4.54
CA PHE A 55 0.16 -15.95 4.30
C PHE A 55 1.49 -15.25 3.99
N ASP A 56 2.59 -15.62 4.66
CA ASP A 56 3.89 -14.99 4.44
C ASP A 56 4.42 -15.29 3.03
N GLU A 57 4.28 -16.53 2.54
CA GLU A 57 4.62 -16.92 1.16
C GLU A 57 3.77 -16.17 0.11
N PHE A 58 2.50 -15.89 0.42
CA PHE A 58 1.64 -15.07 -0.42
C PHE A 58 2.02 -13.58 -0.38
N TYR A 59 2.47 -13.08 0.77
CA TYR A 59 2.68 -11.67 1.06
C TYR A 59 4.09 -11.17 0.66
N GLU A 60 5.13 -12.00 0.78
CA GLU A 60 6.50 -11.67 0.38
C GLU A 60 6.63 -11.12 -1.07
N PRO A 61 6.08 -11.77 -2.11
CA PRO A 61 6.18 -11.23 -3.47
C PRO A 61 5.39 -9.94 -3.66
N LEU A 62 4.35 -9.68 -2.86
CA LEU A 62 3.59 -8.43 -2.92
C LEU A 62 4.40 -7.24 -2.38
N ILE A 63 5.27 -7.48 -1.40
CA ILE A 63 6.14 -6.44 -0.83
C ILE A 63 7.41 -6.27 -1.67
N ASN A 64 7.96 -7.36 -2.21
CA ASN A 64 9.21 -7.36 -2.96
C ASN A 64 9.05 -7.00 -4.45
N ASN A 65 7.86 -6.62 -4.90
CA ASN A 65 7.67 -5.96 -6.19
C ASN A 65 8.22 -4.52 -6.15
N GLU A 66 9.54 -4.42 -5.98
CA GLU A 66 10.34 -3.20 -6.10
C GLU A 66 10.35 -2.63 -7.52
N GLU A 67 9.68 -3.27 -8.50
CA GLU A 67 9.52 -2.72 -9.85
C GLU A 67 8.73 -1.41 -9.90
N VAL A 68 7.99 -1.07 -8.83
CA VAL A 68 7.29 0.23 -8.74
C VAL A 68 8.15 1.31 -8.04
N GLU A 69 9.18 0.94 -7.26
CA GLU A 69 9.87 1.88 -6.37
C GLU A 69 11.21 2.44 -6.91
N ASN A 70 11.66 1.97 -8.08
CA ASN A 70 12.82 2.57 -8.77
C ASN A 70 12.45 3.58 -9.85
N LYS A 71 11.23 4.16 -9.82
CA LYS A 71 10.92 5.29 -10.69
C LYS A 71 11.55 6.56 -10.11
N THR A 72 12.55 7.07 -10.78
CA THR A 72 13.15 8.38 -10.46
C THR A 72 12.08 9.47 -10.56
N SER A 73 12.25 10.58 -9.83
CA SER A 73 11.33 11.73 -9.92
C SER A 73 11.10 12.21 -11.36
N GLY A 74 12.07 12.00 -12.26
CA GLY A 74 11.94 12.29 -13.68
C GLY A 74 10.94 11.40 -14.41
N GLU A 75 10.89 10.10 -14.08
CA GLU A 75 9.97 9.14 -14.70
C GLU A 75 8.54 9.34 -14.20
N ILE A 76 8.36 9.64 -12.91
CA ILE A 76 7.06 9.99 -12.34
C ILE A 76 6.51 11.27 -12.99
N LEU A 77 7.36 12.29 -13.19
CA LEU A 77 6.96 13.52 -13.88
C LEU A 77 6.64 13.29 -15.35
N SER A 78 7.32 12.35 -16.01
CA SER A 78 7.02 11.97 -17.41
C SER A 78 5.65 11.30 -17.51
N GLU A 79 5.35 10.33 -16.65
CA GLU A 79 4.04 9.66 -16.65
C GLU A 79 2.89 10.62 -16.35
N VAL A 80 3.08 11.54 -15.39
CA VAL A 80 2.07 12.57 -15.08
C VAL A 80 1.85 13.49 -16.29
N LYS A 81 2.92 13.85 -17.01
CA LYS A 81 2.84 14.67 -18.22
C LYS A 81 2.13 13.94 -19.34
N ASP A 82 2.38 12.65 -19.52
CA ASP A 82 1.74 11.82 -20.54
C ASP A 82 0.24 11.62 -20.24
N LEU A 83 -0.12 11.43 -18.97
CA LEU A 83 -1.52 11.38 -18.55
C LEU A 83 -2.25 12.70 -18.79
N LEU A 84 -1.62 13.84 -18.46
CA LEU A 84 -2.19 15.17 -18.72
C LEU A 84 -2.36 15.45 -20.21
N ASN A 85 -1.44 14.98 -21.05
CA ASN A 85 -1.52 15.12 -22.51
C ASN A 85 -2.52 14.15 -23.14
N SER A 86 -2.76 12.99 -22.53
CA SER A 86 -3.77 12.04 -22.99
C SER A 86 -5.21 12.54 -22.74
N HIS A 87 -5.38 13.47 -21.79
CA HIS A 87 -6.66 14.10 -21.46
C HIS A 87 -6.94 15.42 -22.22
N THR A 88 -6.02 15.92 -23.05
CA THR A 88 -6.19 17.15 -23.83
C THR A 88 -6.65 16.93 -25.28
N TRP A 89 -7.09 15.71 -25.63
CA TRP A 89 -7.85 15.45 -26.84
C TRP A 89 -9.28 15.02 -26.53
N ARG A 90 -10.08 15.99 -26.08
CA ARG A 90 -11.50 16.12 -26.43
C ARG A 90 -11.94 17.56 -26.33
#